data_AF-A0A946P575-F1
#
_entry.id   AF-A0A946P575-F1
#
_cell.length_a   1.000
_cell.length_b   1.000
_cell.length_c   1.000
_cell.angle_alpha   90.00
_cell.angle_beta   90.00
_cell.angle_gamma   90.00
#
_symmetry.space_group_name_H-M   'P 1'
#
loop_
_entity.id
_entity.type
_entity.pdbx_description
1 polymer ?
#
loop_
_entity_poly.entity_id
_entity_poly.type
_entity_poly.pdbx_seq_one_letter_code
_entity_poly.pdbx_strand_id
1 'polypeptide(L)' 'MIKTKRGLDLPINGSPKQTIEDGPRIRQVALVGYDYPGMKPTMEVREGDQVKAGQLIFT' A
#
# COMPACT_ATOMS: atom_id res chain seq x y z
N MET A 1 -21.83 11.90 26.52
CA MET A 1 -21.57 10.49 26.89
C MET A 1 -20.27 10.07 26.20
N ILE A 2 -19.18 9.83 26.94
CA ILE A 2 -17.84 9.55 26.38
C ILE A 2 -17.72 8.04 26.13
N LYS A 3 -17.43 7.62 24.90
CA LYS A 3 -17.18 6.20 24.55
C LYS A 3 -15.74 5.83 24.91
N THR A 4 -15.52 5.18 26.05
CA THR A 4 -14.23 4.56 26.39
C THR A 4 -14.10 3.20 25.72
N LYS A 5 -13.06 3.01 24.90
CA LYS A 5 -12.68 1.71 24.34
C LYS A 5 -11.74 1.01 25.33
N ARG A 6 -12.04 -0.24 25.70
CA ARG A 6 -11.17 -1.09 26.52
C ARG A 6 -10.08 -1.69 25.63
N GLY A 7 -9.08 -0.89 25.28
CA GLY A 7 -7.87 -1.33 24.56
C GLY A 7 -6.72 -1.61 25.52
N LEU A 8 -5.72 -2.36 25.05
CA LEU A 8 -4.43 -2.56 25.71
C LEU A 8 -3.36 -1.91 24.84
N ASP A 9 -2.55 -1.02 25.41
CA ASP A 9 -1.39 -0.48 24.73
C ASP A 9 -0.29 -1.53 24.72
N LEU A 10 0.05 -2.03 23.53
CA LEU A 10 1.12 -3.00 23.35
C LEU A 10 2.48 -2.26 23.37
N PRO A 11 3.42 -2.62 24.25
CA PRO A 11 4.73 -1.96 24.33
C PRO A 11 5.64 -2.43 23.19
N ILE A 12 5.50 -1.80 22.02
CA ILE A 12 6.30 -2.09 20.82
C ILE A 12 7.40 -1.04 20.68
N ASN A 13 8.66 -1.48 20.75
CA ASN A 13 9.82 -0.63 20.51
C ASN A 13 10.00 -0.32 19.00
N GLY A 14 10.70 0.77 18.69
CA GLY A 14 11.03 1.14 17.30
C GLY A 14 10.05 2.10 16.64
N SER A 15 9.35 2.92 17.43
CA SER A 15 8.49 3.97 16.87
C SER A 15 9.27 4.91 15.95
N PRO A 16 8.70 5.31 14.79
CA PRO A 16 9.37 6.18 13.85
C PRO A 16 9.46 7.61 14.38
N LYS A 17 10.55 8.30 14.02
CA LYS A 17 10.67 9.75 14.23
C LYS A 17 9.62 10.47 13.38
N GLN A 18 8.86 11.38 13.99
CA GLN A 18 7.77 12.12 13.34
C GLN A 18 8.32 13.31 12.52
N THR A 19 9.14 13.00 11.51
CA THR A 19 9.72 13.98 10.58
C THR A 19 9.72 13.39 9.17
N ILE A 20 9.50 14.23 8.16
CA ILE A 20 9.55 13.82 6.74
C ILE A 20 10.96 14.03 6.20
N GLU A 21 11.50 13.01 5.56
CA GLU A 21 12.82 13.01 4.92
C GLU A 21 12.76 12.27 3.59
N ASP A 22 13.67 12.59 2.68
CA ASP A 22 13.75 11.89 1.39
C ASP A 22 14.20 10.44 1.60
N GLY A 23 13.42 9.51 1.05
CA GLY A 23 13.77 8.11 1.01
C GLY A 23 14.81 7.78 -0.07
N PRO A 24 15.24 6.51 -0.15
CA PRO A 24 16.07 6.04 -1.24
C PRO A 24 15.34 6.18 -2.59
N ARG A 25 16.12 6.31 -3.68
CA ARG A 25 15.57 6.42 -5.03
C ARG A 25 14.87 5.12 -5.46
N ILE A 26 13.57 5.21 -5.73
CA ILE A 26 12.76 4.08 -6.22
C ILE A 26 12.79 4.02 -7.75
N ARG A 27 12.95 2.81 -8.30
CA ARG A 27 13.01 2.55 -9.76
C ARG A 27 11.85 1.70 -10.28
N GLN A 28 11.20 0.95 -9.40
CA GLN A 28 10.16 -0.02 -9.74
C GLN A 28 9.08 0.04 -8.67
N VAL A 29 7.84 -0.13 -9.10
CA VAL A 29 6.65 -0.15 -8.24
C VAL A 29 5.71 -1.25 -8.72
N ALA A 30 4.86 -1.74 -7.82
CA ALA A 30 3.89 -2.76 -8.12
C ALA A 30 2.60 -2.52 -7.33
N LEU A 31 1.49 -3.04 -7.87
CA LEU A 31 0.24 -3.21 -7.14
C LEU A 31 0.20 -4.61 -6.54
N VAL A 32 -0.23 -4.73 -5.28
CA VAL A 32 -0.36 -6.02 -4.61
C VAL A 32 -1.81 -6.47 -4.69
N GLY A 33 -2.08 -7.50 -5.51
CA GLY A 33 -3.45 -8.00 -5.71
C GLY A 33 -4.13 -8.49 -4.42
N TYR A 34 -3.36 -8.94 -3.43
CA TYR A 34 -3.87 -9.39 -2.14
C TYR A 34 -4.46 -8.28 -1.27
N ASP A 35 -4.15 -7.02 -1.56
CA ASP A 35 -4.74 -5.87 -0.84
C ASP A 35 -6.21 -5.64 -1.21
N TYR A 36 -6.75 -6.41 -2.15
CA TYR A 36 -8.13 -6.33 -2.63
C TYR A 36 -8.90 -7.63 -2.29
N PRO A 37 -9.52 -7.73 -1.09
CA PRO A 37 -10.21 -8.94 -0.65
C PRO A 37 -11.32 -9.36 -1.61
N GLY A 38 -11.28 -10.61 -2.07
CA GLY A 38 -12.30 -11.19 -2.95
C GLY A 38 -12.17 -10.77 -4.43
N MET A 39 -11.18 -9.97 -4.79
CA MET A 39 -10.92 -9.59 -6.18
C MET A 39 -10.40 -10.78 -7.00
N LYS A 40 -10.89 -10.91 -8.24
CA LYS A 40 -10.41 -11.85 -9.25
C LYS A 40 -9.94 -11.05 -10.47
N PRO A 41 -8.67 -10.63 -10.51
CA PRO A 41 -8.24 -9.63 -11.47
C PRO A 41 -8.23 -10.17 -12.90
N THR A 42 -8.68 -9.36 -13.85
CA THR A 42 -8.42 -9.54 -15.28
C THR A 42 -7.32 -8.58 -15.70
N MET A 43 -6.25 -9.07 -16.31
CA MET A 43 -5.09 -8.24 -16.69
C MET A 43 -5.35 -7.49 -18.00
N GLU A 44 -5.20 -6.16 -17.95
CA GLU A 44 -5.34 -5.25 -19.11
C GLU A 44 -3.97 -4.90 -19.75
N VAL A 45 -2.88 -5.41 -19.17
CA VAL A 45 -1.50 -5.22 -19.62
C VAL A 45 -0.74 -6.55 -19.59
N ARG A 46 0.40 -6.58 -20.27
CA ARG A 46 1.30 -7.73 -20.36
C ARG A 46 2.75 -7.31 -20.11
N GLU A 47 3.60 -8.28 -19.85
CA GLU A 47 5.04 -8.05 -19.74
C GLU A 47 5.58 -7.41 -21.03
N GLY A 48 6.40 -6.37 -20.86
CA GLY A 48 6.96 -5.59 -21.98
C GLY A 48 6.11 -4.38 -22.38
N ASP A 49 4.86 -4.28 -21.92
CA ASP A 49 4.03 -3.11 -22.20
C ASP A 49 4.58 -1.85 -21.50
N GLN A 50 4.58 -0.73 -22.22
CA GLN A 50 4.82 0.59 -21.63
C GLN A 50 3.50 1.13 -21.08
N VAL A 51 3.51 1.49 -19.80
CA VAL A 51 2.33 2.02 -19.10
C VAL A 51 2.50 3.49 -18.71
N LYS A 52 1.39 4.22 -18.63
CA LYS A 52 1.35 5.61 -18.14
C LYS A 52 0.80 5.66 -16.71
N ALA A 53 1.14 6.73 -15.97
CA ALA A 53 0.51 6.98 -14.68
C ALA A 53 -1.01 7.14 -14.86
N GLY A 54 -1.78 6.41 -14.04
CA GLY A 54 -3.25 6.36 -14.13
C GLY A 54 -3.80 5.38 -15.16
N GLN A 55 -2.96 4.63 -15.88
CA GLN A 55 -3.41 3.58 -16.78
C GLN A 55 -3.95 2.38 -16.00
N LEU A 56 -5.04 1.79 -16.50
CA LEU A 56 -5.63 0.57 -15.96
C LEU A 56 -4.68 -0.61 -16.14
N ILE A 57 -4.45 -1.36 -15.05
CA ILE A 57 -3.56 -2.54 -15.03
C ILE A 57 -4.37 -3.82 -14.93
N PHE A 58 -5.37 -3.84 -14.05
CA PHE A 58 -6.34 -4.92 -13.90
C PHE A 58 -7.69 -4.40 -13.41
N THR A 59 -8.74 -5.18 -13.65
CA THR A 59 -10.09 -5.02 -13.08
C THR A 59 -10.44 -6.17 -12.15
#